data_AF-A0A519TP66-F1
#
_entry.id   AF-A0A519TP66-F1
#
_cell.length_a   1.000
_cell.length_b   1.000
_cell.length_c   1.000
_cell.angle_alpha   90.00
_cell.angle_beta   90.00
_cell.angle_gamma   90.00
#
_symmetry.space_group_name_H-M   'P 1'
#
loop_
_entity.id
_entity.type
_entity.pdbx_description
1 polymer ?
#
loop_
_entity_poly.entity_id
_entity_poly.type
_entity_poly.pdbx_seq_one_letter_code
_entity_poly.pdbx_strand_id
1 'polypeptide(L)'
;AESIENAIKLARIYTGRHKIVALYQSFHGASYGAMSVGGDPRKFAVDSQAMPGVVHIENPYAYRCPWYSRTPEECAQRAADALERIIGYENPGSVAAIFLEGESGTSGCIKYPPGYWARVREICDKYGILLVADEVMSGFGRTGKWFGSDHHGVKVDIMCLAKGITAGYLPLGAVMVDETIAKSFDDKPLPLGLTYSAHPVSCAAAVAVLDIYEEDNLLENTVEMGHYLDQQVAGLIEQHPSIGDWRNTGLFGCLELVKNRETKEPMAPWNATPDQMGVMNQVAAKIKELGMYTFVRWNYIFICPPLCINKEEMDEGLAIISEALKIADAHCQ
;
A
#
# COMPACT_ATOMS: atom_id res chain seq x y z
N ALA A 1 -9.26 -8.73 1.60
CA ALA A 1 -9.30 -9.63 2.77
C ALA A 1 -9.33 -11.08 2.29
N GLU A 2 -10.40 -11.54 1.64
CA GLU A 2 -10.46 -12.92 1.12
C GLU A 2 -9.35 -13.27 0.11
N SER A 3 -8.94 -12.35 -0.75
CA SER A 3 -7.79 -12.56 -1.64
C SER A 3 -6.51 -12.89 -0.85
N ILE A 4 -6.27 -12.15 0.24
CA ILE A 4 -5.11 -12.34 1.11
C ILE A 4 -5.22 -13.65 1.90
N GLU A 5 -6.40 -13.99 2.43
CA GLU A 5 -6.63 -15.30 3.08
C GLU A 5 -6.31 -16.47 2.14
N ASN A 6 -6.78 -16.40 0.90
CA ASN A 6 -6.54 -17.45 -0.10
C ASN A 6 -5.08 -17.47 -0.56
N ALA A 7 -4.41 -16.32 -0.69
CA ALA A 7 -2.97 -16.27 -0.99
C ALA A 7 -2.12 -16.90 0.13
N ILE A 8 -2.45 -16.64 1.40
CA ILE A 8 -1.77 -17.27 2.55
C ILE A 8 -1.94 -18.79 2.49
N LYS A 9 -3.17 -19.27 2.31
CA LYS A 9 -3.46 -20.71 2.24
C LYS A 9 -2.75 -21.34 1.06
N LEU A 10 -2.83 -20.73 -0.12
CA LEU A 10 -2.19 -21.20 -1.34
C LEU A 10 -0.68 -21.32 -1.18
N ALA A 11 -0.03 -20.27 -0.68
CA ALA A 11 1.42 -20.26 -0.48
C ALA A 11 1.86 -21.40 0.46
N ARG A 12 1.12 -21.63 1.55
CA ARG A 12 1.40 -22.72 2.50
C ARG A 12 1.19 -24.10 1.88
N ILE A 13 0.09 -24.31 1.16
CA ILE A 13 -0.22 -25.59 0.51
C ILE A 13 0.79 -25.91 -0.59
N TYR A 14 1.14 -24.92 -1.42
CA TYR A 14 2.04 -25.10 -2.54
C TYR A 14 3.46 -25.41 -2.09
N THR A 15 3.97 -24.68 -1.09
CA THR A 15 5.35 -24.84 -0.62
C THR A 15 5.52 -25.93 0.44
N GLY A 16 4.44 -26.32 1.14
CA GLY A 16 4.52 -27.15 2.35
C GLY A 16 5.11 -26.43 3.57
N ARG A 17 5.32 -25.10 3.48
CA ARG A 17 5.92 -24.25 4.51
C ARG A 17 4.83 -23.43 5.21
N HIS A 18 5.13 -22.85 6.36
CA HIS A 18 4.09 -22.23 7.20
C HIS A 18 4.31 -20.75 7.52
N LYS A 19 5.57 -20.26 7.50
CA LYS A 19 5.85 -18.87 7.86
C LYS A 19 5.54 -17.91 6.73
N ILE A 20 5.03 -16.75 7.08
CA ILE A 20 4.77 -15.63 6.19
C ILE A 20 5.56 -14.44 6.70
N VAL A 21 6.31 -13.78 5.83
CA VAL A 21 7.05 -12.55 6.16
C VAL A 21 6.29 -11.36 5.56
N ALA A 22 6.13 -10.29 6.34
CA ALA A 22 5.49 -9.06 5.91
C ALA A 22 6.13 -7.84 6.57
N LEU A 23 5.72 -6.63 6.20
CA LEU A 23 6.28 -5.39 6.74
C LEU A 23 5.50 -4.89 7.95
N TYR A 24 6.18 -4.23 8.88
CA TYR A 24 5.52 -3.34 9.83
C TYR A 24 4.81 -2.19 9.08
N GLN A 25 3.77 -1.65 9.71
CA GLN A 25 2.88 -0.61 9.19
C GLN A 25 1.97 -1.03 8.02
N SER A 26 2.29 -2.11 7.28
CA SER A 26 1.50 -2.54 6.11
C SER A 26 0.07 -2.95 6.45
N PHE A 27 -0.82 -2.87 5.47
CA PHE A 27 -2.19 -3.32 5.62
C PHE A 27 -2.61 -4.33 4.56
N HIS A 28 -2.91 -5.55 5.01
CA HIS A 28 -3.34 -6.65 4.13
C HIS A 28 -4.82 -7.07 4.34
N GLY A 29 -5.58 -6.36 5.19
CA GLY A 29 -6.99 -6.65 5.46
C GLY A 29 -7.31 -6.86 6.93
N ALA A 30 -8.57 -7.17 7.21
CA ALA A 30 -9.12 -7.21 8.57
C ALA A 30 -9.74 -8.58 8.95
N SER A 31 -9.66 -9.60 8.08
CA SER A 31 -9.95 -10.98 8.47
C SER A 31 -8.79 -11.57 9.27
N TYR A 32 -9.00 -12.67 9.99
CA TYR A 32 -8.01 -13.21 10.93
C TYR A 32 -6.60 -13.40 10.36
N GLY A 33 -6.45 -14.09 9.23
CA GLY A 33 -5.15 -14.30 8.58
C GLY A 33 -4.60 -13.00 7.99
N ALA A 34 -5.43 -12.26 7.26
CA ALA A 34 -5.05 -11.01 6.62
C ALA A 34 -4.56 -9.93 7.61
N MET A 35 -5.26 -9.78 8.73
CA MET A 35 -4.89 -8.86 9.80
C MET A 35 -3.61 -9.30 10.51
N SER A 36 -3.39 -10.63 10.65
CA SER A 36 -2.17 -11.17 11.24
C SER A 36 -0.96 -10.86 10.37
N VAL A 37 -1.09 -10.97 9.04
CA VAL A 37 -0.05 -10.59 8.06
C VAL A 37 0.21 -9.08 8.09
N GLY A 38 -0.82 -8.24 8.27
CA GLY A 38 -0.67 -6.79 8.40
C GLY A 38 0.22 -6.34 9.57
N GLY A 39 0.98 -5.27 9.34
CA GLY A 39 1.75 -4.53 10.34
C GLY A 39 1.01 -3.33 10.96
N ASP A 40 -0.27 -3.16 10.65
CA ASP A 40 -1.12 -2.04 11.07
C ASP A 40 -1.64 -2.17 12.52
N PRO A 41 -1.70 -1.08 13.31
CA PRO A 41 -2.10 -1.13 14.72
C PRO A 41 -3.57 -1.49 14.96
N ARG A 42 -4.43 -1.50 13.93
CA ARG A 42 -5.82 -1.97 14.07
C ARG A 42 -5.94 -3.39 14.60
N LYS A 43 -4.87 -4.19 14.52
CA LYS A 43 -4.84 -5.56 15.07
C LYS A 43 -4.69 -5.63 16.59
N PHE A 44 -4.18 -4.60 17.26
CA PHE A 44 -3.73 -4.69 18.67
C PHE A 44 -4.81 -5.10 19.66
N ALA A 45 -6.08 -4.81 19.40
CA ALA A 45 -7.17 -5.22 20.28
C ALA A 45 -7.43 -6.75 20.27
N VAL A 46 -6.93 -7.45 19.25
CA VAL A 46 -7.28 -8.84 18.93
C VAL A 46 -6.08 -9.71 18.53
N ASP A 47 -4.86 -9.17 18.52
CA ASP A 47 -3.66 -9.85 18.02
C ASP A 47 -3.11 -10.95 18.94
N SER A 48 -3.59 -11.04 20.19
CA SER A 48 -3.37 -12.21 21.05
C SER A 48 -3.84 -13.53 20.44
N GLN A 49 -4.75 -13.47 19.45
CA GLN A 49 -5.25 -14.61 18.67
C GLN A 49 -4.72 -14.60 17.23
N ALA A 50 -3.66 -13.85 16.95
CA ALA A 50 -3.08 -13.77 15.62
C ALA A 50 -2.67 -15.15 15.10
N MET A 51 -2.80 -15.33 13.80
CA MET A 51 -2.34 -16.51 13.10
C MET A 51 -0.84 -16.72 13.38
N PRO A 52 -0.43 -17.91 13.84
CA PRO A 52 0.97 -18.19 14.11
C PRO A 52 1.80 -18.22 12.82
N GLY A 53 3.10 -17.97 12.97
CA GLY A 53 4.07 -18.03 11.88
C GLY A 53 4.06 -16.78 11.00
N VAL A 54 3.63 -15.62 11.50
CA VAL A 54 3.88 -14.35 10.81
C VAL A 54 5.10 -13.68 11.42
N VAL A 55 6.00 -13.21 10.56
CA VAL A 55 7.21 -12.46 10.93
C VAL A 55 7.12 -11.08 10.30
N HIS A 56 7.13 -10.03 11.13
CA HIS A 56 7.15 -8.64 10.65
C HIS A 56 8.58 -8.10 10.64
N ILE A 57 8.94 -7.43 9.55
CA ILE A 57 10.21 -6.72 9.40
C ILE A 57 9.97 -5.22 9.16
N GLU A 58 11.00 -4.41 9.39
CA GLU A 58 10.89 -2.96 9.18
C GLU A 58 10.60 -2.60 7.71
N ASN A 59 9.73 -1.61 7.52
CA ASN A 59 9.40 -1.08 6.21
C ASN A 59 10.54 -0.16 5.70
N PRO A 60 10.99 -0.27 4.44
CA PRO A 60 12.07 0.56 3.90
C PRO A 60 11.66 2.01 3.62
N TYR A 61 11.23 2.73 4.66
CA TYR A 61 10.73 4.08 4.53
C TYR A 61 11.86 5.12 4.51
N ALA A 62 12.29 5.54 3.31
CA ALA A 62 13.46 6.41 3.14
C ALA A 62 13.43 7.73 3.94
N TYR A 63 12.27 8.42 4.01
CA TYR A 63 12.14 9.66 4.78
C TYR A 63 12.39 9.46 6.29
N ARG A 64 12.14 8.25 6.81
CA ARG A 64 12.38 7.85 8.21
C ARG A 64 13.21 6.57 8.29
N CYS A 65 14.26 6.48 7.46
CA CYS A 65 14.98 5.21 7.27
C CYS A 65 15.58 4.68 8.59
N PRO A 66 15.17 3.50 9.08
CA PRO A 66 15.57 2.99 10.39
C PRO A 66 17.06 2.57 10.44
N TRP A 67 17.71 2.48 9.28
CA TRP A 67 19.12 2.12 9.16
C TRP A 67 20.06 3.31 9.00
N TYR A 68 19.61 4.54 9.29
CA TYR A 68 20.42 5.78 9.19
C TYR A 68 21.11 5.92 7.82
N SER A 69 20.38 5.60 6.76
CA SER A 69 20.90 5.68 5.39
C SER A 69 20.90 7.13 4.90
N ARG A 70 21.87 7.46 4.05
CA ARG A 70 22.01 8.81 3.47
C ARG A 70 21.28 8.95 2.14
N THR A 71 21.04 7.84 1.44
CA THR A 71 20.29 7.82 0.18
C THR A 71 19.21 6.74 0.20
N PRO A 72 18.16 6.85 -0.65
CA PRO A 72 17.17 5.80 -0.82
C PRO A 72 17.79 4.45 -1.21
N GLU A 73 18.82 4.42 -2.06
CA GLU A 73 19.49 3.18 -2.52
C GLU A 73 20.23 2.50 -1.37
N GLU A 74 20.90 3.27 -0.51
CA GLU A 74 21.52 2.73 0.71
C GLU A 74 20.46 2.16 1.66
N CYS A 75 19.30 2.82 1.78
CA CYS A 75 18.17 2.32 2.55
C CYS A 75 17.63 1.01 1.96
N ALA A 76 17.51 0.92 0.63
CA ALA A 76 17.08 -0.27 -0.10
C ALA A 76 17.98 -1.47 0.19
N GLN A 77 19.30 -1.28 0.04
CA GLN A 77 20.29 -2.32 0.27
C GLN A 77 20.24 -2.81 1.72
N ARG A 78 20.28 -1.90 2.70
CA ARG A 78 20.27 -2.25 4.12
C ARG A 78 18.96 -2.93 4.55
N ALA A 79 17.84 -2.51 3.98
CA ALA A 79 16.55 -3.16 4.21
C ALA A 79 16.53 -4.59 3.70
N ALA A 80 17.06 -4.83 2.48
CA ALA A 80 17.15 -6.16 1.90
C ALA A 80 18.11 -7.07 2.67
N ASP A 81 19.26 -6.55 3.09
CA ASP A 81 20.22 -7.29 3.92
C ASP A 81 19.62 -7.66 5.29
N ALA A 82 18.82 -6.75 5.87
CA ALA A 82 18.08 -7.01 7.10
C ALA A 82 17.01 -8.09 6.89
N LEU A 83 16.23 -8.04 5.80
CA LEU A 83 15.27 -9.07 5.44
C LEU A 83 15.93 -10.43 5.29
N GLU A 84 17.01 -10.53 4.52
CA GLU A 84 17.72 -11.80 4.30
C GLU A 84 18.26 -12.40 5.61
N ARG A 85 18.79 -11.55 6.49
CA ARG A 85 19.25 -11.96 7.81
C ARG A 85 18.11 -12.51 8.68
N ILE A 86 16.94 -11.86 8.67
CA ILE A 86 15.75 -12.34 9.40
C ILE A 86 15.28 -13.68 8.83
N ILE A 87 15.24 -13.83 7.51
CA ILE A 87 14.92 -15.12 6.86
C ILE A 87 15.88 -16.22 7.32
N GLY A 88 17.17 -15.91 7.46
CA GLY A 88 18.18 -16.82 8.02
C GLY A 88 17.86 -17.27 9.46
N TYR A 89 17.44 -16.34 10.32
CA TYR A 89 17.07 -16.65 11.71
C TYR A 89 15.76 -17.42 11.83
N GLU A 90 14.85 -17.23 10.88
CA GLU A 90 13.54 -17.86 10.86
C GLU A 90 13.53 -19.26 10.23
N ASN A 91 14.70 -19.83 9.90
CA ASN A 91 14.83 -21.03 9.08
C ASN A 91 14.18 -20.83 7.70
N PRO A 92 14.97 -20.53 6.64
CA PRO A 92 14.44 -20.24 5.31
C PRO A 92 13.53 -21.34 4.75
N GLY A 93 13.81 -22.60 5.07
CA GLY A 93 13.01 -23.76 4.64
C GLY A 93 11.61 -23.82 5.28
N SER A 94 11.29 -22.94 6.23
CA SER A 94 9.97 -22.83 6.85
C SER A 94 9.15 -21.63 6.37
N VAL A 95 9.74 -20.75 5.55
CA VAL A 95 9.11 -19.54 5.00
C VAL A 95 8.45 -19.85 3.66
N ALA A 96 7.12 -19.72 3.61
CA ALA A 96 6.31 -19.95 2.43
C ALA A 96 6.32 -18.75 1.48
N ALA A 97 6.16 -17.55 2.04
CA ALA A 97 5.99 -16.34 1.23
C ALA A 97 6.44 -15.05 1.93
N ILE A 98 6.82 -14.06 1.13
CA ILE A 98 6.97 -12.66 1.52
C ILE A 98 5.82 -11.86 0.89
N PHE A 99 5.10 -11.10 1.70
CA PHE A 99 4.00 -10.23 1.28
C PHE A 99 4.47 -8.77 1.27
N LEU A 100 4.31 -8.11 0.12
CA LEU A 100 4.54 -6.69 -0.06
C LEU A 100 3.29 -6.05 -0.68
N GLU A 101 2.92 -4.85 -0.24
CA GLU A 101 1.97 -4.02 -0.99
C GLU A 101 2.63 -3.60 -2.30
N GLY A 102 1.93 -3.57 -3.45
CA GLY A 102 2.53 -3.14 -4.72
C GLY A 102 3.09 -1.72 -4.63
N GLU A 103 2.28 -0.82 -4.07
CA GLU A 103 2.70 0.42 -3.42
C GLU A 103 1.97 0.51 -2.08
N SER A 104 2.63 1.04 -1.05
CA SER A 104 2.03 1.05 0.28
C SER A 104 0.77 1.91 0.32
N GLY A 105 -0.29 1.44 0.97
CA GLY A 105 -1.54 2.17 1.05
C GLY A 105 -1.69 2.99 2.32
N THR A 106 -2.52 2.49 3.23
CA THR A 106 -2.93 3.21 4.46
C THR A 106 -1.77 3.48 5.42
N SER A 107 -0.61 2.88 5.19
CA SER A 107 0.66 3.16 5.90
C SER A 107 1.24 4.54 5.55
N GLY A 108 0.65 5.24 4.56
CA GLY A 108 1.01 6.60 4.19
C GLY A 108 1.70 6.70 2.83
N CYS A 109 1.33 5.86 1.84
CA CYS A 109 1.95 5.90 0.50
C CYS A 109 3.48 5.81 0.55
N ILE A 110 4.01 4.95 1.44
CA ILE A 110 5.45 4.73 1.57
C ILE A 110 5.97 4.14 0.26
N LYS A 111 6.85 4.91 -0.40
CA LYS A 111 7.53 4.48 -1.63
C LYS A 111 8.63 3.48 -1.31
N TYR A 112 8.59 2.32 -1.96
CA TYR A 112 9.71 1.40 -1.93
C TYR A 112 10.94 2.03 -2.59
N PRO A 113 12.11 2.05 -1.91
CA PRO A 113 13.30 2.60 -2.51
C PRO A 113 13.73 1.81 -3.76
N PRO A 114 14.33 2.48 -4.76
CA PRO A 114 14.81 1.81 -5.97
C PRO A 114 15.70 0.61 -5.67
N GLY A 115 15.45 -0.51 -6.37
CA GLY A 115 16.19 -1.76 -6.21
C GLY A 115 15.75 -2.65 -5.04
N TYR A 116 14.92 -2.18 -4.11
CA TYR A 116 14.47 -3.00 -2.97
C TYR A 116 13.75 -4.27 -3.42
N TRP A 117 12.73 -4.15 -4.28
CA TRP A 117 11.97 -5.28 -4.80
C TRP A 117 12.83 -6.26 -5.61
N ALA A 118 13.82 -5.77 -6.37
CA ALA A 118 14.76 -6.63 -7.10
C ALA A 118 15.57 -7.51 -6.12
N ARG A 119 16.07 -6.91 -5.03
CA ARG A 119 16.75 -7.66 -3.97
C ARG A 119 15.83 -8.66 -3.27
N VAL A 120 14.57 -8.29 -3.00
CA VAL A 120 13.57 -9.22 -2.42
C VAL A 120 13.34 -10.41 -3.36
N ARG A 121 13.20 -10.16 -4.66
CA ARG A 121 13.04 -11.22 -5.68
C ARG A 121 14.23 -12.17 -5.67
N GLU A 122 15.46 -11.66 -5.64
CA GLU A 122 16.67 -12.50 -5.56
C GLU A 122 16.69 -13.37 -4.29
N ILE A 123 16.27 -12.82 -3.15
CA ILE A 123 16.15 -13.56 -1.89
C ILE A 123 15.08 -14.66 -2.02
N CYS A 124 13.92 -14.33 -2.60
CA CYS A 124 12.87 -15.30 -2.87
C CYS A 124 13.37 -16.47 -3.72
N ASP A 125 14.10 -16.17 -4.80
CA ASP A 125 14.64 -17.17 -5.71
C ASP A 125 15.70 -18.06 -5.03
N LYS A 126 16.60 -17.45 -4.25
CA LYS A 126 17.64 -18.14 -3.50
C LYS A 126 17.09 -19.18 -2.51
N TYR A 127 15.97 -18.88 -1.85
CA TYR A 127 15.42 -19.72 -0.79
C TYR A 127 14.14 -20.48 -1.19
N GLY A 128 13.67 -20.32 -2.44
CA GLY A 128 12.40 -20.89 -2.91
C GLY A 128 11.21 -20.37 -2.10
N ILE A 129 11.20 -19.08 -1.79
CA ILE A 129 10.11 -18.39 -1.08
C ILE A 129 9.25 -17.68 -2.12
N LEU A 130 7.93 -17.76 -2.03
CA LEU A 130 7.05 -17.05 -2.96
C LEU A 130 7.03 -15.55 -2.67
N LEU A 131 7.01 -14.73 -3.70
CA LEU A 131 6.76 -13.29 -3.61
C LEU A 131 5.29 -13.01 -3.90
N VAL A 132 4.61 -12.40 -2.93
CA VAL A 132 3.21 -12.02 -3.04
C VAL A 132 3.09 -10.50 -3.10
N ALA A 133 2.49 -10.00 -4.19
CA ALA A 133 2.11 -8.60 -4.30
C ALA A 133 0.65 -8.39 -3.87
N ASP A 134 0.44 -7.57 -2.85
CA ASP A 134 -0.86 -7.05 -2.49
C ASP A 134 -1.15 -5.80 -3.32
N GLU A 135 -1.86 -6.00 -4.42
CA GLU A 135 -2.26 -4.96 -5.38
C GLU A 135 -3.67 -4.44 -5.11
N VAL A 136 -4.23 -4.71 -3.92
CA VAL A 136 -5.59 -4.30 -3.57
C VAL A 136 -5.77 -2.79 -3.69
N MET A 137 -4.76 -1.98 -3.34
CA MET A 137 -4.82 -0.51 -3.51
C MET A 137 -4.09 0.01 -4.74
N SER A 138 -2.93 -0.55 -5.04
CA SER A 138 -2.02 -0.05 -6.08
C SER A 138 -2.34 -0.56 -7.48
N GLY A 139 -3.13 -1.63 -7.59
CA GLY A 139 -3.56 -2.20 -8.86
C GLY A 139 -4.63 -1.38 -9.57
N PHE A 140 -4.91 -1.80 -10.80
CA PHE A 140 -5.89 -1.21 -11.72
C PHE A 140 -5.64 0.29 -11.90
N GLY A 141 -4.48 0.63 -12.45
CA GLY A 141 -4.19 1.97 -12.96
C GLY A 141 -3.84 3.02 -11.90
N ARG A 142 -4.11 2.79 -10.60
CA ARG A 142 -3.91 3.77 -9.51
C ARG A 142 -2.53 4.43 -9.53
N THR A 143 -1.50 3.67 -9.88
CA THR A 143 -0.10 4.11 -9.87
C THR A 143 0.41 4.55 -11.25
N GLY A 144 -0.47 4.67 -12.25
CA GLY A 144 -0.10 4.94 -13.65
C GLY A 144 0.37 3.70 -14.43
N LYS A 145 0.33 2.52 -13.80
CA LYS A 145 0.50 1.20 -14.43
C LYS A 145 -0.65 0.28 -14.01
N TRP A 146 -0.79 -0.86 -14.67
CA TRP A 146 -1.79 -1.85 -14.29
C TRP A 146 -1.61 -2.31 -12.84
N PHE A 147 -0.37 -2.56 -12.41
CA PHE A 147 -0.06 -2.96 -11.04
C PHE A 147 1.10 -2.14 -10.47
N GLY A 148 1.10 -1.91 -9.15
CA GLY A 148 2.18 -1.20 -8.45
C GLY A 148 3.52 -1.91 -8.62
N SER A 149 3.52 -3.24 -8.55
CA SER A 149 4.70 -4.09 -8.77
C SER A 149 5.33 -3.93 -10.17
N ASP A 150 4.57 -3.49 -11.18
CA ASP A 150 5.10 -3.22 -12.53
C ASP A 150 6.11 -2.05 -12.54
N HIS A 151 6.13 -1.21 -11.50
CA HIS A 151 7.15 -0.17 -11.32
C HIS A 151 8.53 -0.72 -10.97
N HIS A 152 8.60 -1.96 -10.52
CA HIS A 152 9.84 -2.54 -10.01
C HIS A 152 10.49 -3.53 -10.98
N GLY A 153 9.82 -3.89 -12.07
CA GLY A 153 10.38 -4.79 -13.09
C GLY A 153 10.66 -6.20 -12.58
N VAL A 154 9.92 -6.64 -11.57
CA VAL A 154 10.08 -7.95 -10.93
C VAL A 154 8.86 -8.83 -11.18
N LYS A 155 9.12 -10.12 -11.40
CA LYS A 155 8.05 -11.12 -11.50
C LYS A 155 7.62 -11.57 -10.10
N VAL A 156 6.32 -11.42 -9.82
CA VAL A 156 5.69 -11.89 -8.59
C VAL A 156 5.07 -13.28 -8.81
N ASP A 157 4.96 -14.08 -7.75
CA ASP A 157 4.43 -15.44 -7.83
C ASP A 157 2.92 -15.48 -7.61
N ILE A 158 2.42 -14.60 -6.73
CA ILE A 158 1.00 -14.45 -6.41
C ILE A 158 0.66 -12.96 -6.34
N MET A 159 -0.50 -12.57 -6.83
CA MET A 159 -1.02 -11.20 -6.74
C MET A 159 -2.43 -11.20 -6.15
N CYS A 160 -2.63 -10.37 -5.12
CA CYS A 160 -3.91 -10.19 -4.46
C CYS A 160 -4.61 -8.93 -5.01
N LEU A 161 -5.85 -9.09 -5.47
CA LEU A 161 -6.60 -8.05 -6.20
C LEU A 161 -7.96 -7.82 -5.55
N ALA A 162 -8.42 -6.56 -5.55
CA ALA A 162 -9.78 -6.14 -5.20
C ALA A 162 -9.98 -4.66 -5.65
N LYS A 163 -10.89 -3.93 -4.98
CA LYS A 163 -11.13 -2.47 -5.13
C LYS A 163 -11.27 -2.01 -6.59
N GLY A 164 -10.16 -1.57 -7.20
CA GLY A 164 -10.11 -1.05 -8.56
C GLY A 164 -10.63 -2.03 -9.61
N ILE A 165 -10.57 -3.34 -9.35
CA ILE A 165 -11.08 -4.40 -10.24
C ILE A 165 -12.55 -4.19 -10.64
N THR A 166 -13.35 -3.57 -9.79
CA THR A 166 -14.76 -3.25 -10.05
C THR A 166 -15.06 -1.78 -9.81
N ALA A 167 -14.04 -0.93 -9.64
CA ALA A 167 -14.18 0.47 -9.22
C ALA A 167 -15.13 0.67 -8.01
N GLY A 168 -15.28 -0.35 -7.15
CA GLY A 168 -16.19 -0.33 -6.01
C GLY A 168 -17.68 -0.58 -6.32
N TYR A 169 -18.07 -0.81 -7.58
CA TYR A 169 -19.48 -1.04 -7.97
C TYR A 169 -20.06 -2.31 -7.34
N LEU A 170 -19.28 -3.41 -7.34
CA LEU A 170 -19.67 -4.67 -6.73
C LEU A 170 -18.48 -5.34 -6.03
N PRO A 171 -18.71 -6.10 -4.94
CA PRO A 171 -17.65 -6.85 -4.28
C PRO A 171 -17.05 -7.90 -5.22
N LEU A 172 -15.75 -7.78 -5.47
CA LEU A 172 -14.93 -8.78 -6.12
C LEU A 172 -13.51 -8.70 -5.57
N GLY A 173 -12.93 -9.86 -5.30
CA GLY A 173 -11.50 -10.01 -5.05
C GLY A 173 -10.99 -11.21 -5.83
N ALA A 174 -9.72 -11.16 -6.22
CA ALA A 174 -9.08 -12.22 -6.99
C ALA A 174 -7.69 -12.52 -6.44
N VAL A 175 -7.24 -13.74 -6.67
CA VAL A 175 -5.85 -14.18 -6.46
C VAL A 175 -5.34 -14.64 -7.81
N MET A 176 -4.45 -13.86 -8.40
CA MET A 176 -3.76 -14.22 -9.64
C MET A 176 -2.45 -14.92 -9.27
N VAL A 177 -2.09 -15.95 -10.02
CA VAL A 177 -0.94 -16.83 -9.68
C VAL A 177 -0.14 -17.13 -10.93
N ASP A 178 1.16 -17.39 -10.75
CA ASP A 178 1.99 -17.92 -11.83
C ASP A 178 1.46 -19.27 -12.33
N GLU A 179 1.66 -19.53 -13.63
CA GLU A 179 1.23 -20.76 -14.28
C GLU A 179 1.80 -22.02 -13.60
N THR A 180 3.01 -21.95 -13.05
CA THR A 180 3.63 -23.08 -12.33
C THR A 180 2.84 -23.45 -11.07
N ILE A 181 2.32 -22.46 -10.35
CA ILE A 181 1.48 -22.69 -9.18
C ILE A 181 0.14 -23.29 -9.63
N ALA A 182 -0.48 -22.71 -10.66
CA ALA A 182 -1.76 -23.20 -11.20
C ALA A 182 -1.66 -24.66 -11.64
N LYS A 183 -0.67 -25.01 -12.46
CA LYS A 183 -0.43 -26.38 -12.98
C LYS A 183 -0.24 -27.41 -11.89
N SER A 184 0.27 -27.00 -10.73
CA SER A 184 0.40 -27.93 -9.61
C SER A 184 -0.95 -28.50 -9.16
N PHE A 185 -2.08 -27.82 -9.43
CA PHE A 185 -3.42 -28.25 -9.08
C PHE A 185 -4.23 -28.82 -10.27
N ASP A 186 -3.61 -29.12 -11.41
CA ASP A 186 -4.31 -29.73 -12.56
C ASP A 186 -4.87 -31.12 -12.22
N ASP A 187 -4.08 -31.93 -11.49
CA ASP A 187 -4.41 -33.31 -11.13
C ASP A 187 -4.81 -33.48 -9.65
N LYS A 188 -4.94 -32.39 -8.88
CA LYS A 188 -5.35 -32.44 -7.46
C LYS A 188 -6.31 -31.30 -7.10
N PRO A 189 -7.26 -31.53 -6.17
CA PRO A 189 -8.18 -30.47 -5.76
C PRO A 189 -7.44 -29.26 -5.18
N LEU A 190 -7.83 -28.06 -5.63
CA LEU A 190 -7.48 -26.81 -4.95
C LEU A 190 -8.46 -26.61 -3.77
N PRO A 191 -8.01 -26.69 -2.51
CA PRO A 191 -8.90 -26.60 -1.35
C PRO A 191 -9.20 -25.14 -0.98
N LEU A 192 -9.40 -24.29 -1.99
CA LEU A 192 -9.77 -22.88 -1.87
C LEU A 192 -11.10 -22.68 -2.58
N GLY A 193 -12.02 -21.94 -1.97
CA GLY A 193 -13.33 -21.72 -2.55
C GLY A 193 -14.24 -20.94 -1.61
N LEU A 194 -15.13 -20.15 -2.20
CA LEU A 194 -16.16 -19.37 -1.53
C LEU A 194 -17.47 -19.58 -2.28
N THR A 195 -18.61 -19.52 -1.60
CA THR A 195 -19.94 -19.67 -2.23
C THR A 195 -20.14 -18.70 -3.39
N TYR A 196 -19.63 -17.48 -3.28
CA TYR A 196 -19.71 -16.45 -4.32
C TYR A 196 -18.42 -16.31 -5.14
N SER A 197 -17.56 -17.32 -5.13
CA SER A 197 -16.40 -17.34 -6.04
C SER A 197 -16.88 -17.25 -7.49
N ALA A 198 -16.28 -16.36 -8.27
CA ALA A 198 -16.68 -16.06 -9.65
C ALA A 198 -18.18 -15.70 -9.80
N HIS A 199 -18.75 -14.94 -8.87
CA HIS A 199 -20.14 -14.48 -8.97
C HIS A 199 -20.36 -13.73 -10.30
N PRO A 200 -21.26 -14.20 -11.19
CA PRO A 200 -21.30 -13.76 -12.58
C PRO A 200 -21.57 -12.26 -12.73
N VAL A 201 -22.38 -11.67 -11.85
CA VAL A 201 -22.67 -10.23 -11.89
C VAL A 201 -21.45 -9.39 -11.47
N SER A 202 -20.67 -9.86 -10.49
CA SER A 202 -19.44 -9.17 -10.08
C SER A 202 -18.37 -9.27 -11.17
N CYS A 203 -18.27 -10.43 -11.84
CA CYS A 203 -17.39 -10.61 -13.00
C CYS A 203 -17.80 -9.72 -14.18
N ALA A 204 -19.10 -9.63 -14.49
CA ALA A 204 -19.59 -8.75 -15.55
C ALA A 204 -19.27 -7.27 -15.26
N ALA A 205 -19.45 -6.83 -14.00
CA ALA A 205 -19.06 -5.47 -13.60
C ALA A 205 -17.55 -5.25 -13.71
N ALA A 206 -16.72 -6.25 -13.39
CA ALA A 206 -15.28 -6.14 -13.55
C ALA A 206 -14.86 -5.99 -15.01
N VAL A 207 -15.43 -6.79 -15.93
CA VAL A 207 -15.18 -6.67 -17.36
C VAL A 207 -15.56 -5.29 -17.87
N ALA A 208 -16.77 -4.82 -17.56
CA ALA A 208 -17.23 -3.50 -17.99
C ALA A 208 -16.35 -2.36 -17.42
N VAL A 209 -15.85 -2.51 -16.19
CA VAL A 209 -14.91 -1.56 -15.61
C VAL A 209 -13.59 -1.59 -16.38
N LEU A 210 -13.02 -2.76 -16.65
CA LEU A 210 -11.79 -2.87 -17.43
C LEU A 210 -11.92 -2.28 -18.84
N ASP A 211 -13.07 -2.46 -19.50
CA ASP A 211 -13.36 -1.82 -20.78
C ASP A 211 -13.29 -0.28 -20.65
N ILE A 212 -13.89 0.30 -19.61
CA ILE A 212 -13.82 1.75 -19.33
C ILE A 212 -12.37 2.20 -19.08
N TYR A 213 -11.57 1.42 -18.35
CA TYR A 213 -10.17 1.74 -18.10
C TYR A 213 -9.38 1.94 -19.41
N GLU A 214 -9.64 1.10 -20.41
CA GLU A 214 -9.00 1.14 -21.72
C GLU A 214 -9.62 2.21 -22.63
N GLU A 215 -10.95 2.26 -22.74
CA GLU A 215 -11.67 3.19 -23.62
C GLU A 215 -11.45 4.66 -23.23
N ASP A 216 -11.49 4.96 -21.92
CA ASP A 216 -11.31 6.32 -21.39
C ASP A 216 -9.84 6.68 -21.15
N ASN A 217 -8.89 5.78 -21.46
CA ASN A 217 -7.44 5.99 -21.26
C ASN A 217 -7.11 6.43 -19.81
N LEU A 218 -7.68 5.72 -18.82
CA LEU A 218 -7.59 6.12 -17.42
C LEU A 218 -6.16 6.00 -16.86
N LEU A 219 -5.33 5.11 -17.42
CA LEU A 219 -3.94 4.97 -17.02
C LEU A 219 -3.12 6.19 -17.47
N GLU A 220 -3.33 6.62 -18.71
CA GLU A 220 -2.73 7.83 -19.28
C GLU A 220 -3.14 9.06 -18.48
N ASN A 221 -4.44 9.19 -18.16
CA ASN A 221 -4.90 10.28 -17.31
C ASN A 221 -4.27 10.22 -15.91
N THR A 222 -4.11 9.03 -15.34
CA THR A 222 -3.43 8.86 -14.05
C THR A 222 -1.97 9.32 -14.09
N VAL A 223 -1.27 9.07 -15.19
CA VAL A 223 0.10 9.57 -15.40
C VAL A 223 0.11 11.09 -15.55
N GLU A 224 -0.76 11.65 -16.41
CA GLU A 224 -0.83 13.10 -16.63
C GLU A 224 -1.20 13.85 -15.34
N MET A 225 -2.29 13.46 -14.68
CA MET A 225 -2.77 14.09 -13.46
C MET A 225 -1.82 13.84 -12.29
N GLY A 226 -1.11 12.71 -12.26
CA GLY A 226 -0.06 12.47 -11.27
C GLY A 226 1.10 13.45 -11.38
N HIS A 227 1.58 13.72 -12.59
CA HIS A 227 2.60 14.75 -12.84
C HIS A 227 2.09 16.15 -12.52
N TYR A 228 0.84 16.44 -12.86
CA TYR A 228 0.21 17.71 -12.51
C TYR A 228 0.12 17.90 -10.99
N LEU A 229 -0.33 16.88 -10.27
CA LEU A 229 -0.43 16.88 -8.81
C LEU A 229 0.95 17.09 -8.16
N ASP A 230 2.00 16.42 -8.63
CA ASP A 230 3.36 16.63 -8.13
C ASP A 230 3.83 18.09 -8.31
N GLN A 231 3.51 18.73 -9.43
CA GLN A 231 3.83 20.14 -9.69
C GLN A 231 3.08 21.08 -8.74
N GLN A 232 1.77 20.85 -8.54
CA GLN A 232 0.96 21.68 -7.65
C GLN A 232 1.40 21.53 -6.18
N VAL A 233 1.69 20.30 -5.74
CA VAL A 233 2.15 20.05 -4.36
C VAL A 233 3.54 20.66 -4.11
N ALA A 234 4.42 20.73 -5.11
CA ALA A 234 5.68 21.46 -4.97
C ALA A 234 5.46 22.93 -4.55
N GLY A 235 4.47 23.61 -5.14
CA GLY A 235 4.06 24.96 -4.74
C GLY A 235 3.45 25.00 -3.34
N LEU A 236 2.68 23.99 -2.93
CA LEU A 236 2.15 23.90 -1.57
C LEU A 236 3.25 23.72 -0.52
N ILE A 237 4.30 22.95 -0.83
CA ILE A 237 5.46 22.76 0.06
C ILE A 237 6.16 24.10 0.34
N GLU A 238 6.23 25.00 -0.63
CA GLU A 238 6.80 26.34 -0.42
C GLU A 238 5.94 27.22 0.49
N GLN A 239 4.61 27.04 0.44
CA GLN A 239 3.64 27.85 1.19
C GLN A 239 3.41 27.36 2.62
N HIS A 240 3.47 26.05 2.84
CA HIS A 240 3.04 25.41 4.08
C HIS A 240 4.22 24.75 4.80
N PRO A 241 4.82 25.39 5.83
CA PRO A 241 5.93 24.80 6.59
C PRO A 241 5.57 23.47 7.25
N SER A 242 4.29 23.19 7.48
CA SER A 242 3.83 21.92 8.05
C SER A 242 4.02 20.71 7.14
N ILE A 243 4.14 20.88 5.82
CA ILE A 243 4.40 19.75 4.92
C ILE A 243 5.87 19.32 5.08
N GLY A 244 6.08 18.13 5.65
CA GLY A 244 7.41 17.55 5.84
C GLY A 244 7.85 16.65 4.69
N ASP A 245 6.91 15.90 4.12
CA ASP A 245 7.18 15.00 2.99
C ASP A 245 5.94 14.87 2.09
N TRP A 246 6.19 14.67 0.79
CA TRP A 246 5.17 14.36 -0.21
C TRP A 246 5.55 13.05 -0.90
N ARG A 247 4.64 12.09 -0.90
CA ARG A 247 4.84 10.80 -1.56
C ARG A 247 3.69 10.53 -2.49
N ASN A 248 4.01 10.29 -3.76
CA ASN A 248 3.02 10.01 -4.78
C ASN A 248 3.52 9.09 -5.89
N THR A 249 2.74 8.08 -6.24
CA THR A 249 2.94 7.28 -7.45
C THR A 249 1.63 7.31 -8.24
N GLY A 250 1.61 7.97 -9.40
CA GLY A 250 0.37 8.19 -10.18
C GLY A 250 -0.60 9.11 -9.43
N LEU A 251 -1.78 8.59 -9.09
CA LEU A 251 -2.79 9.27 -8.27
C LEU A 251 -2.89 8.63 -6.88
N PHE A 252 -1.76 8.20 -6.31
CA PHE A 252 -1.69 7.57 -5.00
C PHE A 252 -0.80 8.37 -4.05
N GLY A 253 -1.34 9.52 -3.63
CA GLY A 253 -0.60 10.55 -2.91
C GLY A 253 -0.84 10.57 -1.41
N CYS A 254 0.16 11.02 -0.66
CA CYS A 254 0.08 11.30 0.77
C CYS A 254 0.98 12.48 1.14
N LEU A 255 0.39 13.50 1.77
CA LEU A 255 1.10 14.55 2.49
C LEU A 255 1.39 14.06 3.91
N GLU A 256 2.63 14.24 4.37
CA GLU A 256 3.01 13.99 5.76
C GLU A 256 3.30 15.31 6.48
N LEU A 257 2.50 15.60 7.51
CA LEU A 257 2.62 16.82 8.28
C LEU A 257 3.57 16.67 9.47
N VAL A 258 4.43 17.67 9.67
CA VAL A 258 5.42 17.72 10.74
C VAL A 258 5.36 19.08 11.43
N LYS A 259 5.77 19.12 12.69
CA LYS A 259 5.98 20.37 13.43
C LYS A 259 7.30 21.04 13.04
N ASN A 260 8.27 20.27 12.59
CA ASN A 260 9.55 20.79 12.14
C ASN A 260 10.14 19.87 11.05
N ARG A 261 10.61 20.47 9.95
CA ARG A 261 11.13 19.73 8.79
C ARG A 261 12.49 19.08 9.03
N GLU A 262 13.31 19.63 9.93
CA GLU A 262 14.64 19.08 10.25
C GLU A 262 14.53 17.87 11.17
N THR A 263 13.79 18.01 12.28
CA THR A 263 13.60 16.92 13.25
C THR A 263 12.60 15.87 12.78
N LYS A 264 11.74 16.23 11.82
CA LYS A 264 10.63 15.43 11.32
C LYS A 264 9.63 15.03 12.42
N GLU A 265 9.52 15.81 13.49
CA GLU A 265 8.54 15.55 14.56
C GLU A 265 7.12 15.58 13.95
N PRO A 266 6.35 14.47 14.00
CA PRO A 266 5.06 14.41 13.33
C PRO A 266 4.01 15.29 14.02
N MET A 267 3.07 15.84 13.24
CA MET A 267 1.97 16.65 13.79
C MET A 267 1.06 15.83 14.74
N ALA A 268 0.89 14.55 14.45
CA ALA A 268 0.30 13.54 15.31
C ALA A 268 1.11 12.23 15.14
N PRO A 269 1.47 11.54 16.23
CA PRO A 269 2.33 10.36 16.17
C PRO A 269 1.65 9.16 15.49
N TRP A 270 2.46 8.16 15.10
CA TRP A 270 1.95 6.87 14.64
C TRP A 270 1.08 6.23 15.72
N ASN A 271 -0.06 5.68 15.32
CA ASN A 271 -1.08 5.15 16.21
C ASN A 271 -1.59 6.14 17.27
N ALA A 272 -1.68 7.43 16.92
CA ALA A 272 -2.21 8.46 17.81
C ALA A 272 -3.59 8.10 18.36
N THR A 273 -3.77 8.29 19.67
CA THR A 273 -5.08 8.27 20.32
C THR A 273 -5.91 9.50 19.96
N PRO A 274 -7.24 9.51 20.20
CA PRO A 274 -8.08 10.67 19.87
C PRO A 274 -7.60 12.00 20.48
N ASP A 275 -7.01 12.00 21.66
CA ASP A 275 -6.43 13.17 22.32
C ASP A 275 -5.12 13.65 21.67
N GLN A 276 -4.32 12.73 21.12
CA GLN A 276 -3.08 13.04 20.41
C GLN A 276 -3.32 13.57 18.98
N MET A 277 -4.51 13.34 18.41
CA MET A 277 -4.88 13.83 17.08
C MET A 277 -5.09 15.35 17.02
N GLY A 278 -5.32 16.02 18.16
CA GLY A 278 -5.39 17.48 18.35
C GLY A 278 -5.56 18.33 17.07
N VAL A 279 -4.44 18.85 16.56
CA VAL A 279 -4.35 19.72 15.38
C VAL A 279 -4.88 19.05 14.11
N MET A 280 -4.56 17.77 13.90
CA MET A 280 -4.97 17.02 12.72
C MET A 280 -6.49 16.80 12.64
N ASN A 281 -7.18 16.69 13.78
CA ASN A 281 -8.64 16.67 13.79
C ASN A 281 -9.24 18.00 13.32
N GLN A 282 -8.61 19.13 13.64
CA GLN A 282 -9.05 20.45 13.18
C GLN A 282 -8.81 20.62 11.68
N VAL A 283 -7.65 20.18 11.18
CA VAL A 283 -7.35 20.14 9.73
C VAL A 283 -8.39 19.29 9.00
N ALA A 284 -8.67 18.07 9.47
CA ALA A 284 -9.67 17.19 8.86
C ALA A 284 -11.08 17.79 8.91
N ALA A 285 -11.46 18.41 10.02
CA ALA A 285 -12.75 19.10 10.16
C ALA A 285 -12.84 20.29 9.19
N LYS A 286 -11.77 21.06 9.00
CA LYS A 286 -11.74 22.19 8.09
C LYS A 286 -11.86 21.76 6.63
N ILE A 287 -11.16 20.70 6.23
CA ILE A 287 -11.31 20.10 4.88
C ILE A 287 -12.77 19.73 4.62
N LYS A 288 -13.42 19.08 5.59
CA LYS A 288 -14.83 18.70 5.50
C LYS A 288 -15.78 19.91 5.48
N GLU A 289 -15.53 20.92 6.31
CA GLU A 289 -16.30 22.17 6.35
C GLU A 289 -16.29 22.88 5.00
N LEU A 290 -15.14 22.87 4.32
CA LEU A 290 -14.94 23.45 2.99
C LEU A 290 -15.52 22.59 1.85
N GLY A 291 -16.11 21.43 2.15
CA GLY A 291 -16.87 20.63 1.18
C GLY A 291 -16.15 19.42 0.60
N MET A 292 -14.91 19.11 1.03
CA MET A 292 -14.16 17.96 0.53
C MET A 292 -14.09 16.83 1.55
N TYR A 293 -14.15 15.58 1.10
CA TYR A 293 -13.79 14.43 1.92
C TYR A 293 -12.43 13.88 1.47
N THR A 294 -11.53 13.73 2.44
CA THR A 294 -10.33 12.91 2.26
C THR A 294 -10.03 12.12 3.52
N PHE A 295 -9.24 11.06 3.37
CA PHE A 295 -8.76 10.28 4.50
C PHE A 295 -7.63 11.04 5.18
N VAL A 296 -7.83 11.42 6.45
CA VAL A 296 -6.80 11.96 7.33
C VAL A 296 -6.52 10.91 8.41
N ARG A 297 -5.26 10.48 8.50
CA ARG A 297 -4.83 9.46 9.46
C ARG A 297 -3.55 9.90 10.14
N TRP A 298 -3.60 10.13 11.44
CA TRP A 298 -2.46 10.68 12.18
C TRP A 298 -2.01 11.99 11.53
N ASN A 299 -0.73 12.11 11.19
CA ASN A 299 -0.18 13.24 10.47
C ASN A 299 -0.25 13.12 8.94
N TYR A 300 -1.03 12.17 8.41
CA TYR A 300 -1.17 11.94 6.98
C TYR A 300 -2.47 12.55 6.44
N ILE A 301 -2.37 13.21 5.30
CA ILE A 301 -3.51 13.59 4.45
C ILE A 301 -3.33 12.86 3.12
N PHE A 302 -4.24 11.94 2.82
CA PHE A 302 -4.20 11.17 1.58
C PHE A 302 -4.79 11.98 0.43
N ILE A 303 -4.26 11.81 -0.78
CA ILE A 303 -4.77 12.41 -2.01
C ILE A 303 -4.89 11.26 -3.02
N CYS A 304 -6.08 10.66 -3.09
CA CYS A 304 -6.34 9.45 -3.87
C CYS A 304 -7.65 9.58 -4.67
N PRO A 305 -7.77 10.56 -5.58
CA PRO A 305 -9.02 10.85 -6.29
C PRO A 305 -9.42 9.71 -7.26
N PRO A 306 -10.66 9.70 -7.77
CA PRO A 306 -11.02 8.86 -8.92
C PRO A 306 -10.05 9.08 -10.10
N LEU A 307 -9.82 8.05 -10.91
CA LEU A 307 -8.83 8.11 -12.00
C LEU A 307 -9.28 9.00 -13.17
N CYS A 308 -10.54 9.38 -13.21
CA CYS A 308 -11.10 10.33 -14.17
C CYS A 308 -11.05 11.80 -13.71
N ILE A 309 -10.34 12.11 -12.62
CA ILE A 309 -10.18 13.49 -12.13
C ILE A 309 -9.55 14.39 -13.21
N ASN A 310 -10.01 15.64 -13.28
CA ASN A 310 -9.44 16.68 -14.15
C ASN A 310 -8.63 17.74 -13.36
N LYS A 311 -8.02 18.69 -14.08
CA LYS A 311 -7.17 19.73 -13.46
C LYS A 311 -7.97 20.67 -12.57
N GLU A 312 -9.17 21.05 -13.00
CA GLU A 312 -10.05 21.95 -12.27
C GLU A 312 -10.47 21.37 -10.90
N GLU A 313 -10.89 20.10 -10.88
CA GLU A 313 -11.24 19.36 -9.67
C GLU A 313 -10.01 19.15 -8.76
N MET A 314 -8.85 18.90 -9.36
CA MET A 314 -7.58 18.78 -8.62
C MET A 314 -7.22 20.10 -7.94
N ASP A 315 -7.30 21.21 -8.66
CA ASP A 315 -6.99 22.54 -8.15
C ASP A 315 -7.96 22.95 -7.03
N GLU A 316 -9.26 22.66 -7.20
CA GLU A 316 -10.27 22.89 -6.16
C GLU A 316 -9.93 22.11 -4.88
N GLY A 317 -9.63 20.81 -4.99
CA GLY A 317 -9.27 19.97 -3.86
C GLY A 317 -8.00 20.43 -3.16
N LEU A 318 -6.97 20.81 -3.92
CA LEU A 318 -5.71 21.32 -3.38
C LEU A 318 -5.85 22.69 -2.71
N ALA A 319 -6.72 23.57 -3.24
CA ALA A 319 -7.04 24.84 -2.59
C ALA A 319 -7.70 24.62 -1.23
N ILE A 320 -8.61 23.65 -1.12
CA ILE A 320 -9.24 23.26 0.15
C ILE A 320 -8.19 22.72 1.13
N ILE A 321 -7.29 21.85 0.68
CA ILE A 321 -6.19 21.33 1.51
C ILE A 321 -5.31 22.49 1.99
N SER A 322 -4.89 23.38 1.09
CA SER A 322 -4.06 24.55 1.41
C SER A 322 -4.67 25.42 2.51
N GLU A 323 -5.97 25.73 2.41
CA GLU A 323 -6.66 26.52 3.43
C GLU A 323 -6.67 25.81 4.80
N ALA A 324 -6.89 24.50 4.81
CA ALA A 324 -6.86 23.71 6.05
C ALA A 324 -5.45 23.57 6.65
N LEU A 325 -4.40 23.53 5.82
CA LEU A 325 -3.01 23.41 6.26
C LEU A 325 -2.54 24.64 7.05
N LYS A 326 -3.14 25.82 6.87
CA LYS A 326 -2.86 27.00 7.69
C LYS A 326 -3.03 26.75 9.19
N ILE A 327 -3.94 25.83 9.57
CA ILE A 327 -4.12 25.40 10.96
C ILE A 327 -2.86 24.67 11.44
N ALA A 328 -2.33 23.74 10.65
CA ALA A 328 -1.13 22.97 10.97
C ALA A 328 0.13 23.86 10.99
N ASP A 329 0.24 24.82 10.07
CA ASP A 329 1.38 25.73 9.97
C ASP A 329 1.58 26.60 11.22
N ALA A 330 0.49 26.97 11.91
CA ALA A 330 0.54 27.72 13.16
C ALA A 330 1.21 26.95 14.32
N HIS A 331 1.45 25.64 14.14
CA HIS A 331 2.13 24.77 15.10
C HIS A 331 3.56 24.38 14.67
N CYS A 332 4.07 24.98 13.59
CA CYS A 332 5.43 24.73 13.12
C CYS A 332 6.46 25.61 13.85
N GLN A 333 7.66 25.05 14.01
CA GLN A 333 8.85 25.72 14.54
C GLN A 333 9.88 25.92 13.45
#